data_AF-A0A4U8S093-F1
#
_entry.id   AF-A0A4U8S093-F1
#
_cell.length_a   1.000
_cell.length_b   1.000
_cell.length_c   1.000
_cell.angle_alpha   90.00
_cell.angle_beta   90.00
_cell.angle_gamma   90.00
#
_symmetry.space_group_name_H-M   'P 1'
#
loop_
_entity.id
_entity.type
_entity.pdbx_description
1 polymer ?
#
loop_
_entity_poly.entity_id
_entity_poly.type
_entity_poly.pdbx_seq_one_letter_code
_entity_poly.pdbx_strand_id
1 'polypeptide(L)'
;MTTREFGKMYHISIQAINKKVLKATSNHKNIIQIDKQYFTFTYTNGIGRGGKVLQIWSEPFKSEAEAEAFLHNYRVDMLEKMAKHTF
;
A
#
# COMPACT_ATOMS: atom_id res chain seq x y z
N MET A 1 0.06 7.23 4.15
CA MET A 1 0.37 7.38 5.59
C MET A 1 1.37 6.33 6.06
N THR A 2 2.00 6.55 7.22
CA THR A 2 2.96 5.61 7.81
C THR A 2 2.28 4.46 8.56
N THR A 3 2.96 3.32 8.73
CA THR A 3 2.45 2.17 9.50
C THR A 3 2.10 2.53 10.95
N ARG A 4 2.83 3.48 11.55
CA ARG A 4 2.60 3.92 12.93
C ARG A 4 1.29 4.70 13.07
N GLU A 5 1.04 5.62 12.14
CA GLU A 5 -0.21 6.40 12.10
C GLU A 5 -1.41 5.49 11.85
N PHE A 6 -1.27 4.58 10.88
CA PHE A 6 -2.31 3.61 10.54
C PHE A 6 -2.65 2.70 11.74
N GLY A 7 -1.64 2.19 12.45
CA GLY A 7 -1.86 1.38 13.66
C GLY A 7 -2.60 2.11 14.77
N LYS A 8 -2.35 3.42 14.95
CA LYS A 8 -3.11 4.24 15.90
C LYS A 8 -4.56 4.41 15.49
N MET A 9 -4.81 4.70 14.20
CA MET A 9 -6.15 4.94 13.67
C MET A 9 -7.06 3.71 13.80
N TYR A 10 -6.54 2.53 13.50
CA TYR A 10 -7.30 1.27 13.51
C TYR A 10 -7.10 0.44 14.78
N HIS A 11 -6.37 0.95 15.78
CA HIS A 11 -6.07 0.25 17.03
C HIS A 11 -5.40 -1.13 16.82
N ILE A 12 -4.48 -1.20 15.83
CA ILE A 12 -3.76 -2.43 15.46
C ILE A 12 -2.26 -2.23 15.68
N SER A 13 -1.59 -3.26 16.22
CA SER A 13 -0.15 -3.23 16.41
C SER A 13 0.62 -3.23 15.08
N ILE A 14 1.78 -2.57 15.07
CA ILE A 14 2.66 -2.53 13.89
C ILE A 14 3.05 -3.95 13.44
N GLN A 15 3.26 -4.86 14.38
CA GLN A 15 3.58 -6.26 14.11
C GLN A 15 2.43 -6.97 13.38
N ALA A 16 1.18 -6.73 13.79
CA ALA A 16 0.01 -7.30 13.12
C ALA A 16 -0.17 -6.74 11.71
N ILE A 17 0.07 -5.44 11.51
CA ILE A 17 0.06 -4.82 10.17
C ILE A 17 1.13 -5.45 9.28
N ASN A 18 2.37 -5.54 9.78
CA ASN A 18 3.47 -6.14 9.03
C ASN A 18 3.19 -7.60 8.67
N LYS A 19 2.61 -8.41 9.58
CA LYS A 19 2.23 -9.79 9.29
C LYS A 19 1.20 -9.88 8.15
N LYS A 20 0.19 -9.00 8.14
CA LYS A 20 -0.81 -8.93 7.06
C LYS A 20 -0.17 -8.52 5.73
N VAL A 21 0.69 -7.51 5.74
CA VAL A 21 1.42 -7.02 4.56
C VAL A 21 2.36 -8.10 4.00
N LEU A 22 3.10 -8.80 4.84
CA LEU A 22 3.98 -9.90 4.43
C LEU A 22 3.18 -11.03 3.77
N LYS A 23 2.04 -11.42 4.36
CA LYS A 23 1.14 -12.42 3.78
C LYS A 23 0.54 -11.97 2.44
N ALA A 24 0.16 -10.71 2.33
CA ALA A 24 -0.34 -10.17 1.05
C ALA A 24 0.76 -10.20 0.00
N THR A 25 1.97 -9.77 0.36
CA THR A 25 3.14 -9.75 -0.53
C THR A 25 3.52 -11.16 -1.00
N SER A 26 3.50 -12.17 -0.11
CA SER A 26 3.76 -13.57 -0.49
C SER A 26 2.71 -14.12 -1.46
N ASN A 27 1.51 -13.55 -1.46
CA ASN A 27 0.44 -13.86 -2.40
C ASN A 27 0.44 -12.95 -3.63
N HIS A 28 1.52 -12.17 -3.84
CA HIS A 28 1.64 -11.19 -4.92
C HIS A 28 0.55 -10.11 -4.92
N LYS A 29 0.00 -9.78 -3.74
CA LYS A 29 -1.01 -8.75 -3.54
C LYS A 29 -0.45 -7.55 -2.79
N ASN A 30 -0.95 -6.38 -3.15
CA ASN A 30 -0.66 -5.09 -2.50
C ASN A 30 -1.88 -4.57 -1.71
N ILE A 31 -2.73 -5.47 -1.23
CA ILE A 31 -3.98 -5.17 -0.55
C ILE A 31 -4.03 -5.96 0.77
N ILE A 32 -4.47 -5.31 1.84
CA ILE A 32 -4.76 -5.93 3.13
C ILE A 32 -6.19 -5.62 3.55
N GLN A 33 -6.78 -6.51 4.34
CA GLN A 33 -8.11 -6.31 4.92
C GLN A 33 -8.03 -6.10 6.44
N ILE A 34 -8.70 -5.05 6.91
CA ILE A 34 -8.84 -4.66 8.33
C ILE A 34 -10.29 -4.25 8.56
N ASP A 35 -10.94 -4.80 9.59
CA ASP A 35 -12.34 -4.49 9.96
C ASP A 35 -13.31 -4.47 8.78
N LYS A 36 -13.19 -5.49 7.91
CA LYS A 36 -13.97 -5.66 6.66
C LYS A 36 -13.71 -4.61 5.57
N GLN A 37 -12.82 -3.67 5.80
CA GLN A 37 -12.37 -2.68 4.83
C GLN A 37 -11.07 -3.12 4.15
N TYR A 38 -10.85 -2.64 2.93
CA TYR A 38 -9.67 -2.96 2.12
C TYR A 38 -8.74 -1.77 2.02
N PHE A 39 -7.44 -2.01 2.18
CA PHE A 39 -6.41 -0.98 2.12
C PHE A 39 -5.32 -1.41 1.16
N THR A 40 -4.93 -0.50 0.29
CA THR A 40 -3.79 -0.71 -0.61
C THR A 40 -2.50 -0.23 0.06
N PHE A 41 -1.40 -0.92 -0.20
CA PHE A 41 -0.09 -0.53 0.30
C PHE A 41 0.99 -0.62 -0.79
N THR A 42 2.00 0.23 -0.67
CA THR A 42 3.17 0.25 -1.54
C THR A 42 4.44 0.38 -0.72
N TYR A 43 5.56 0.02 -1.34
CA TYR A 43 6.88 0.31 -0.80
C TYR A 43 7.52 1.43 -1.62
N THR A 44 7.87 2.52 -0.96
CA THR A 44 8.62 3.62 -1.56
C THR A 44 10.06 3.59 -1.09
N ASN A 45 10.98 4.18 -1.84
CA ASN A 45 12.34 4.36 -1.35
C ASN A 45 12.34 5.36 -0.19
N GLY A 46 13.00 4.99 0.91
CA GLY A 46 13.26 5.91 2.02
C GLY A 46 14.28 6.97 1.62
N ILE A 47 14.34 8.05 2.39
CA ILE A 47 15.36 9.08 2.23
C ILE A 47 16.71 8.53 2.70
N GLY A 48 17.76 8.68 1.88
CA GLY A 48 19.12 8.27 2.22
C GLY A 48 19.36 6.76 2.16
N ARG A 49 20.05 6.20 3.18
CA ARG A 49 20.34 4.75 3.28
C ARG A 49 19.18 3.92 3.84
N GLY A 50 18.04 4.55 4.12
CA GLY A 50 16.91 3.98 4.84
C GLY A 50 16.00 3.09 4.01
N GLY A 51 16.55 2.12 3.26
CA GLY A 51 15.80 1.03 2.63
C GLY A 51 14.47 1.39 1.95
N LYS A 52 13.52 0.45 1.97
CA LYS A 52 12.15 0.66 1.51
C LYS A 52 11.25 0.98 2.70
N VAL A 53 10.37 1.97 2.53
CA VAL A 53 9.39 2.41 3.51
C VAL A 53 8.00 1.94 3.08
N LEU A 54 7.27 1.31 4.00
CA LEU A 54 5.87 0.91 3.79
C LEU A 54 4.97 2.15 3.86
N GLN A 55 4.20 2.36 2.80
CA GLN A 55 3.13 3.36 2.75
C GLN A 55 1.78 2.67 2.59
N ILE A 56 0.81 3.09 3.39
CA ILE A 56 -0.57 2.58 3.34
C ILE A 56 -1.47 3.74 2.91
N TRP A 57 -2.41 3.46 2.01
CA TRP A 57 -3.45 4.42 1.63
C TRP A 57 -4.42 4.58 2.80
N SER A 58 -4.69 5.83 3.19
CA SER A 58 -5.54 6.13 4.34
C SER A 58 -7.01 5.82 4.11
N GLU A 59 -7.46 5.95 2.86
CA GLU A 59 -8.86 5.76 2.49
C GLU A 59 -9.13 4.27 2.21
N PRO A 60 -10.11 3.67 2.91
CA PRO A 60 -10.50 2.30 2.64
C PRO A 60 -11.32 2.17 1.37
N PHE A 61 -11.20 1.02 0.71
CA PHE A 61 -12.05 0.60 -0.40
C PHE A 61 -13.18 -0.33 0.12
N LYS A 62 -14.31 -0.33 -0.59
CA LYS A 62 -15.50 -1.13 -0.24
C LYS A 62 -15.34 -2.60 -0.62
N SER A 63 -14.46 -2.90 -1.57
CA SER A 63 -14.19 -4.25 -2.04
C SER A 63 -12.73 -4.42 -2.47
N GLU A 64 -12.28 -5.68 -2.54
CA GLU A 64 -10.96 -6.01 -3.08
C GLU A 64 -10.84 -5.61 -4.56
N ALA A 65 -11.89 -5.86 -5.36
CA ALA A 65 -11.91 -5.52 -6.78
C ALA A 65 -11.74 -4.00 -7.04
N GLU A 66 -12.37 -3.16 -6.21
CA GLU A 66 -12.21 -1.71 -6.28
C GLU A 66 -10.76 -1.28 -5.96
N ALA A 67 -10.16 -1.89 -4.94
CA ALA A 67 -8.76 -1.65 -4.58
C ALA A 67 -7.78 -2.12 -5.67
N GLU A 68 -8.07 -3.25 -6.32
CA GLU A 68 -7.28 -3.77 -7.44
C GLU A 68 -7.36 -2.85 -8.66
N ALA A 69 -8.56 -2.38 -9.02
CA ALA A 69 -8.76 -1.43 -10.12
C ALA A 69 -8.00 -0.11 -9.87
N PHE A 70 -8.06 0.41 -8.63
CA PHE A 70 -7.29 1.58 -8.22
C PHE A 70 -5.78 1.37 -8.41
N LEU A 71 -5.23 0.25 -7.89
CA LEU A 71 -3.80 -0.06 -8.02
C LEU A 71 -3.36 -0.23 -9.47
N HIS A 72 -4.19 -0.84 -10.31
CA HIS A 72 -3.92 -0.99 -11.74
C HIS A 72 -3.79 0.38 -12.41
N ASN A 73 -4.78 1.25 -12.23
CA ASN A 73 -4.79 2.59 -12.81
C ASN A 73 -3.63 3.45 -12.30
N TYR A 74 -3.33 3.37 -11.00
CA TYR A 74 -2.17 4.05 -10.40
C TYR A 74 -0.84 3.62 -11.04
N ARG A 75 -0.67 2.32 -11.32
CA ARG A 75 0.53 1.81 -11.98
C ARG A 75 0.65 2.29 -13.43
N VAL A 76 -0.45 2.28 -14.17
CA VAL A 76 -0.49 2.79 -15.56
C VAL A 76 -0.10 4.27 -15.60
N ASP A 77 -0.70 5.11 -14.75
CA ASP A 77 -0.37 6.54 -14.66
C ASP A 77 1.10 6.79 -14.31
N MET A 78 1.67 6.02 -13.37
CA MET A 78 3.11 6.08 -13.05
C MET A 78 3.99 5.73 -14.26
N LEU A 79 3.64 4.66 -15.00
CA LEU A 79 4.39 4.26 -16.19
C LEU A 79 4.32 5.32 -17.29
N GLU A 80 3.14 5.90 -17.52
CA GLU A 80 2.98 6.99 -18.48
C GLU A 80 3.81 8.22 -18.10
N LYS A 81 3.82 8.60 -16.82
CA LYS A 81 4.64 9.71 -16.32
C LYS A 81 6.14 9.46 -16.52
N MET A 82 6.60 8.24 -16.25
CA MET A 82 7.99 7.85 -16.51
C MET A 82 8.32 7.94 -18.01
N ALA A 83 7.45 7.42 -18.88
CA ALA A 83 7.65 7.49 -20.33
C ALA A 83 7.70 8.94 -20.85
N LYS A 84 6.85 9.83 -20.32
CA LYS A 84 6.80 11.26 -20.71
C LYS A 84 8.00 12.09 -20.24
N HIS A 85 8.78 11.62 -19.26
CA HIS A 85 9.99 12.30 -18.76
C HIS A 85 11.30 11.73 -19.33
N THR A 86 11.23 10.78 -20.27
CA THR A 86 12.42 10.12 -20.84
C THR A 86 12.81 10.67 -22.23
N PHE A 87 12.31 11.83 -22.64
CA PHE A 87 12.69 12.51 -23.90
C PHE A 87 13.04 13.98 -23.67
#